data_AF-R7QUQ5-F1
#
_entry.id   AF-R7QUQ5-F1
#
_cell.length_a   1.000
_cell.length_b   1.000
_cell.length_c   1.000
_cell.angle_alpha   90.00
_cell.angle_beta   90.00
_cell.angle_gamma   90.00
#
_symmetry.space_group_name_H-M   'P 1'
#
loop_
_entity.id
_entity.type
_entity.pdbx_description
1 polymer ?
#
loop_
_entity_poly.entity_id
_entity_poly.type
_entity_poly.pdbx_seq_one_letter_code
_entity_poly.pdbx_strand_id
1 'polypeptide(L)'
;MYSFVRLYSPPRRGLLRRCHRRFVCAAQPLNHVTAPAALESKRMYVVLSDLHVKRETVFTCVQALKIAHAEALKRDAGIVFLGDFWHARGSLAVEPLNIILEELQHWSVPVVMIPGNHDLVSRNGNGVSLVPLATTLGAEACLLITKPTVCLDALFLPYMHETSRLKASLEQAKNSLEDISAVFCHVEVAGAKLADKIVSKPSSRSISPGDFPSKVPVYSGHLHRPHVVSGNVRYVGSPYEVSAAEEGQQKFLYVLDRKAGWAVTDSIPIRVGPRHITIRADEYSSLPTIEAGDRVTVETYSQSNDKMTRLVARLREKGTRVEIRLVPGGTSSGLPKGDGDANPLASTEPRISSDVLSNIDLFQEYAMIKNLDPTVTSSGKDILREVAGKTSTLTSSISGKDVFIEWDSVTLRGFGSFLKSTTYSLDRRGIVLITGRDCDNEGAVTGRTNGTGKTTLVMSALWAMTGRTDARPDGSVERGVSLEMIHDDTNECEVTVKLKIRGDRVMSEVLKMMSKEERQLSKLNVSDNGSIKESLNLQVTRTSSRPITSSKSRYVLIYSTKPVLMNKICLAFPVQCPRSMYV
;
A
#
# COMPACT_ATOMS: atom_id res chain seq x y z
N MET A 1 -6.03 -32.27 -11.13
CA MET A 1 -6.21 -32.37 -9.66
C MET A 1 -5.56 -31.12 -9.07
N TYR A 2 -6.31 -30.06 -8.81
CA TYR A 2 -5.74 -28.76 -8.44
C TYR A 2 -5.59 -28.66 -6.91
N SER A 3 -4.34 -28.55 -6.47
CA SER A 3 -3.92 -28.35 -5.08
C SER A 3 -4.27 -26.92 -4.63
N PHE A 4 -5.04 -26.79 -3.56
CA PHE A 4 -5.27 -25.52 -2.88
C PHE A 4 -4.07 -25.19 -1.99
N VAL A 5 -3.55 -23.97 -2.07
CA VAL A 5 -2.59 -23.43 -1.09
C VAL A 5 -3.22 -23.52 0.30
N ARG A 6 -2.59 -24.30 1.20
CA ARG A 6 -3.00 -24.40 2.61
C ARG A 6 -2.65 -23.09 3.32
N LEU A 7 -3.64 -22.22 3.48
CA LEU A 7 -3.59 -21.18 4.51
C LEU A 7 -3.81 -21.87 5.86
N TYR A 8 -2.75 -22.00 6.66
CA TYR A 8 -2.85 -22.60 8.00
C TYR A 8 -3.67 -21.69 8.93
N SER A 9 -4.90 -22.08 9.22
CA SER A 9 -5.71 -21.57 10.35
C SER A 9 -6.32 -22.77 11.08
N PRO A 10 -6.25 -22.83 12.42
CA PRO A 10 -6.85 -23.92 13.17
C PRO A 10 -8.38 -23.88 13.09
N PRO A 11 -9.07 -25.03 13.28
CA PRO A 11 -10.52 -25.11 13.23
C PRO A 11 -11.17 -24.33 14.39
N ARG A 12 -12.22 -23.56 14.08
CA ARG A 12 -13.01 -22.82 15.08
C ARG A 12 -13.75 -23.81 15.99
N ARG A 13 -13.48 -23.79 17.30
CA ARG A 13 -14.35 -24.40 18.32
C ARG A 13 -15.25 -23.34 18.96
N GLY A 14 -16.56 -23.59 18.83
CA GLY A 14 -17.61 -23.51 19.87
C GLY A 14 -17.83 -22.20 20.65
N LEU A 15 -19.07 -21.69 20.58
CA LEU A 15 -19.64 -20.65 21.44
C LEU A 15 -19.32 -20.88 22.93
N LEU A 16 -18.75 -19.89 23.62
CA LEU A 16 -18.91 -19.72 25.06
C LEU A 16 -19.03 -18.23 25.44
N ARG A 17 -19.87 -17.99 26.45
CA ARG A 17 -20.52 -16.74 26.84
C ARG A 17 -19.54 -15.66 27.33
N ARG A 18 -19.86 -14.39 27.03
CA ARG A 18 -19.16 -13.19 27.51
C ARG A 18 -19.29 -13.03 29.02
N CYS A 19 -18.18 -13.20 29.75
CA CYS A 19 -17.97 -12.59 31.06
C CYS A 19 -16.85 -11.55 30.92
N HIS A 20 -17.12 -10.30 31.31
CA HIS A 20 -16.13 -9.22 31.32
C HIS A 20 -15.14 -9.45 32.48
N ARG A 21 -14.01 -10.09 32.18
CA ARG A 21 -12.76 -9.97 32.95
C ARG A 21 -11.77 -9.15 32.12
N ARG A 22 -10.99 -8.29 32.78
CA ARG A 22 -9.84 -7.59 32.17
C ARG A 22 -8.96 -8.64 31.47
N PHE A 23 -8.99 -8.68 30.14
CA PHE A 23 -8.11 -9.53 29.35
C PHE A 23 -6.70 -8.91 29.43
N VAL A 24 -5.87 -9.43 30.32
CA VAL A 24 -4.44 -9.50 30.03
C VAL A 24 -4.35 -10.27 28.72
N CYS A 25 -3.76 -9.67 27.69
CA CYS A 25 -3.60 -10.31 26.38
C CYS A 25 -2.71 -11.54 26.59
N ALA A 26 -3.33 -12.72 26.79
CA ALA A 26 -2.61 -13.98 26.84
C ALA A 26 -1.92 -14.13 25.48
N ALA A 27 -0.59 -14.08 25.49
CA ALA A 27 0.21 -14.15 24.27
C ALA A 27 -0.13 -15.47 23.55
N GLN A 28 -0.50 -15.40 22.28
CA GLN A 28 -0.73 -16.60 21.48
C GLN A 28 0.58 -17.38 21.38
N PRO A 29 0.56 -18.72 21.49
CA PRO A 29 1.77 -19.52 21.33
C PRO A 29 2.39 -19.31 19.94
N LEU A 30 3.72 -19.42 19.87
CA LEU A 30 4.44 -19.46 18.59
C LEU A 30 3.83 -20.55 17.70
N ASN A 31 3.75 -20.27 16.39
CA ASN A 31 3.34 -21.29 15.43
C ASN A 31 4.55 -22.18 15.13
N HIS A 32 4.31 -23.45 14.86
CA HIS A 32 5.34 -24.39 14.42
C HIS A 32 4.90 -24.97 13.09
N VAL A 33 5.77 -24.90 12.09
CA VAL A 33 5.47 -25.39 10.75
C VAL A 33 6.66 -26.20 10.25
N THR A 34 6.39 -27.40 9.76
CA THR A 34 7.37 -28.20 9.02
C THR A 34 7.57 -27.56 7.64
N ALA A 35 8.82 -27.27 7.28
CA ALA A 35 9.12 -26.72 5.98
C ALA A 35 8.81 -27.74 4.87
N PRO A 36 8.42 -27.28 3.66
CA PRO A 36 8.43 -28.12 2.46
C PRO A 36 9.77 -28.85 2.29
N ALA A 37 9.74 -30.09 1.77
CA ALA A 37 10.95 -30.90 1.62
C ALA A 37 12.03 -30.21 0.77
N ALA A 38 11.62 -29.42 -0.23
CA ALA A 38 12.53 -28.64 -1.04
C ALA A 38 13.35 -27.63 -0.20
N LEU A 39 12.72 -26.96 0.77
CA LEU A 39 13.40 -26.07 1.72
C LEU A 39 14.23 -26.87 2.73
N GLU A 40 13.64 -27.90 3.35
CA GLU A 40 14.32 -28.71 4.37
C GLU A 40 15.63 -29.33 3.86
N SER A 41 15.67 -29.70 2.57
CA SER A 41 16.87 -30.26 1.92
C SER A 41 18.03 -29.27 1.80
N LYS A 42 17.78 -27.96 1.87
CA LYS A 42 18.81 -26.93 1.66
C LYS A 42 19.58 -26.65 2.94
N ARG A 43 20.90 -26.62 2.78
CA ARG A 43 21.85 -26.18 3.81
C ARG A 43 22.11 -24.67 3.73
N MET A 44 22.31 -24.16 2.52
CA MET A 44 22.69 -22.78 2.26
C MET A 44 21.45 -21.94 1.93
N TYR A 45 21.46 -20.66 2.31
CA TYR A 45 20.38 -19.73 2.01
C TYR A 45 20.92 -18.37 1.59
N VAL A 46 20.44 -17.85 0.46
CA VAL A 46 20.67 -16.46 0.04
C VAL A 46 19.59 -15.57 0.64
N VAL A 47 19.97 -14.47 1.27
CA VAL A 47 19.04 -13.58 1.97
C VAL A 47 18.94 -12.23 1.26
N LEU A 48 17.70 -11.78 1.05
CA LEU A 48 17.37 -10.47 0.51
C LEU A 48 16.18 -9.85 1.24
N SER A 49 16.01 -8.54 1.10
CA SER A 49 14.94 -7.77 1.75
C SER A 49 14.72 -6.44 1.03
N ASP A 50 13.64 -5.73 1.36
CA ASP A 50 13.45 -4.30 1.06
C ASP A 50 13.60 -3.96 -0.43
N LEU A 51 13.00 -4.80 -1.30
CA LEU A 51 13.00 -4.56 -2.75
C LEU A 51 12.21 -3.32 -3.14
N HIS A 52 11.11 -3.04 -2.45
CA HIS A 52 10.19 -1.94 -2.75
C HIS A 52 9.85 -1.83 -4.25
N VAL A 53 9.28 -2.90 -4.81
CA VAL A 53 8.81 -2.93 -6.19
C VAL A 53 7.74 -1.87 -6.40
N LYS A 54 7.98 -1.00 -7.38
CA LYS A 54 7.05 -0.02 -7.97
C LYS A 54 7.39 0.17 -9.45
N ARG A 55 6.56 0.93 -10.17
CA ARG A 55 6.74 1.16 -11.62
C ARG A 55 8.16 1.62 -11.97
N GLU A 56 8.73 2.51 -11.18
CA GLU A 56 10.05 3.10 -11.45
C GLU A 56 11.22 2.17 -11.12
N THR A 57 11.00 1.10 -10.34
CA THR A 57 12.06 0.22 -9.85
C THR A 57 11.91 -1.23 -10.28
N VAL A 58 10.78 -1.62 -10.90
CA VAL A 58 10.47 -3.03 -11.21
C VAL A 58 11.59 -3.73 -11.97
N PHE A 59 12.19 -3.10 -12.98
CA PHE A 59 13.27 -3.71 -13.75
C PHE A 59 14.56 -3.88 -12.92
N THR A 60 14.88 -2.91 -12.05
CA THR A 60 15.98 -3.06 -11.08
C THR A 60 15.71 -4.21 -10.12
N CYS A 61 14.48 -4.33 -9.62
CA CYS A 61 14.09 -5.41 -8.74
C CYS A 61 14.18 -6.77 -9.44
N VAL A 62 13.77 -6.87 -10.71
CA VAL A 62 13.93 -8.08 -11.53
C VAL A 62 15.41 -8.44 -11.68
N GLN A 63 16.30 -7.46 -11.92
CA GLN A 63 17.75 -7.73 -11.95
C GLN A 63 18.26 -8.26 -10.62
N ALA A 64 17.87 -7.65 -9.49
CA ALA A 64 18.23 -8.13 -8.16
C ALA A 64 17.74 -9.57 -7.91
N LEU A 65 16.50 -9.87 -8.31
CA LEU A 65 15.88 -11.19 -8.21
C LEU A 65 16.64 -12.22 -9.06
N LYS A 66 17.00 -11.90 -10.32
CA LYS A 66 17.79 -12.77 -11.19
C LYS A 66 19.16 -13.08 -10.61
N ILE A 67 19.85 -12.08 -10.07
CA ILE A 67 21.15 -12.29 -9.42
C ILE A 67 20.99 -13.20 -8.20
N ALA A 68 20.00 -12.94 -7.33
CA ALA A 68 19.74 -13.78 -6.17
C ALA A 68 19.41 -15.23 -6.56
N HIS A 69 18.58 -15.43 -7.60
CA HIS A 69 18.25 -16.75 -8.13
C HIS A 69 19.47 -17.48 -8.68
N ALA A 70 20.30 -16.81 -9.48
CA ALA A 70 21.52 -17.37 -10.03
C ALA A 70 22.55 -17.74 -8.94
N GLU A 71 22.75 -16.87 -7.95
CA GLU A 71 23.66 -17.13 -6.83
C GLU A 71 23.16 -18.28 -5.95
N ALA A 72 21.84 -18.42 -5.79
CA ALA A 72 21.22 -19.52 -5.08
C ALA A 72 21.36 -20.85 -5.83
N LEU A 73 21.10 -20.86 -7.15
CA LEU A 73 21.33 -22.03 -8.01
C LEU A 73 22.78 -22.52 -7.96
N LYS A 74 23.73 -21.60 -8.10
CA LYS A 74 25.17 -21.90 -8.07
C LYS A 74 25.61 -22.57 -6.76
N ARG A 75 24.91 -22.31 -5.66
CA ARG A 75 25.26 -22.80 -4.31
C ARG A 75 24.37 -23.93 -3.82
N ASP A 76 23.44 -24.41 -4.64
CA ASP A 76 22.36 -25.30 -4.20
C ASP A 76 21.66 -24.77 -2.93
N ALA A 77 21.32 -23.48 -2.95
CA ALA A 77 20.77 -22.76 -1.82
C ALA A 77 19.26 -22.50 -1.97
N GLY A 78 18.57 -22.35 -0.83
CA GLY A 78 17.27 -21.71 -0.78
C GLY A 78 17.39 -20.18 -0.75
N ILE A 79 16.26 -19.48 -0.77
CA ILE A 79 16.18 -18.03 -0.62
C ILE A 79 15.34 -17.66 0.60
N VAL A 80 15.76 -16.66 1.38
CA VAL A 80 14.97 -16.05 2.45
C VAL A 80 14.71 -14.58 2.12
N PHE A 81 13.43 -14.20 2.04
CA PHE A 81 12.98 -12.85 1.77
C PHE A 81 12.42 -12.19 3.04
N LEU A 82 13.07 -11.13 3.53
CA LEU A 82 12.76 -10.50 4.82
C LEU A 82 11.81 -9.30 4.75
N GLY A 83 10.88 -9.30 3.80
CA GLY A 83 9.79 -8.34 3.72
C GLY A 83 10.10 -7.07 2.94
N ASP A 84 9.07 -6.24 2.80
CA ASP A 84 9.00 -5.06 1.94
C ASP A 84 9.33 -5.38 0.48
N PHE A 85 8.64 -6.41 -0.03
CA PHE A 85 8.70 -6.76 -1.45
C PHE A 85 8.08 -5.63 -2.28
N TRP A 86 6.90 -5.16 -1.87
CA TRP A 86 6.18 -4.09 -2.55
C TRP A 86 6.47 -2.72 -1.94
N HIS A 87 6.45 -1.67 -2.76
CA HIS A 87 6.67 -0.31 -2.24
C HIS A 87 5.44 0.28 -1.55
N ALA A 88 4.22 -0.03 -2.00
CA ALA A 88 3.01 0.64 -1.52
C ALA A 88 2.13 -0.33 -0.73
N ARG A 89 1.87 0.01 0.54
CA ARG A 89 0.91 -0.70 1.37
C ARG A 89 -0.49 -0.64 0.76
N GLY A 90 -1.18 -1.77 0.70
CA GLY A 90 -2.57 -1.83 0.24
C GLY A 90 -2.80 -1.50 -1.24
N SER A 91 -1.74 -1.28 -2.02
CA SER A 91 -1.82 -0.99 -3.45
C SER A 91 -0.80 -1.81 -4.22
N LEU A 92 -1.30 -2.67 -5.11
CA LEU A 92 -0.49 -3.44 -6.04
C LEU A 92 -0.75 -2.94 -7.46
N ALA A 93 0.23 -2.25 -8.03
CA ALA A 93 0.17 -1.87 -9.44
C ALA A 93 0.22 -3.13 -10.31
N VAL A 94 -0.75 -3.28 -11.20
CA VAL A 94 -0.94 -4.48 -12.02
C VAL A 94 0.25 -4.76 -12.93
N GLU A 95 0.82 -3.73 -13.55
CA GLU A 95 1.98 -3.86 -14.44
C GLU A 95 3.21 -4.41 -13.71
N PRO A 96 3.71 -3.80 -12.61
CA PRO A 96 4.77 -4.42 -11.81
C PRO A 96 4.44 -5.80 -11.29
N LEU A 97 3.18 -6.05 -10.91
CA LEU A 97 2.74 -7.38 -10.50
C LEU A 97 2.97 -8.40 -11.60
N ASN A 98 2.46 -8.16 -12.81
CA ASN A 98 2.58 -9.09 -13.93
C ASN A 98 4.04 -9.38 -14.27
N ILE A 99 4.90 -8.35 -14.35
CA ILE A 99 6.34 -8.52 -14.62
C ILE A 99 7.01 -9.42 -13.58
N ILE A 100 6.70 -9.22 -12.30
CA ILE A 100 7.26 -10.05 -11.23
C ILE A 100 6.72 -11.48 -11.31
N LEU A 101 5.43 -11.67 -11.58
CA LEU A 101 4.85 -13.01 -11.68
C LEU A 101 5.44 -13.79 -12.86
N GLU A 102 5.68 -13.13 -14.00
CA GLU A 102 6.37 -13.72 -15.15
C GLU A 102 7.79 -14.15 -14.77
N GLU A 103 8.55 -13.30 -14.09
CA GLU A 103 9.90 -13.66 -13.61
C GLU A 103 9.88 -14.86 -12.65
N LEU A 104 8.96 -14.87 -11.68
CA LEU A 104 8.88 -15.95 -10.69
C LEU A 104 8.42 -17.29 -11.26
N GLN A 105 7.77 -17.33 -12.43
CA GLN A 105 7.44 -18.61 -13.09
C GLN A 105 8.67 -19.40 -13.53
N HIS A 106 9.81 -18.72 -13.71
CA HIS A 106 11.08 -19.35 -14.09
C HIS A 106 11.93 -19.78 -12.88
N TRP A 107 11.47 -19.49 -11.66
CA TRP A 107 12.21 -19.82 -10.46
C TRP A 107 12.09 -21.32 -10.12
N SER A 108 13.24 -21.93 -9.86
CA SER A 108 13.37 -23.33 -9.44
C SER A 108 13.99 -23.49 -8.06
N VAL A 109 14.32 -22.39 -7.39
CA VAL A 109 14.89 -22.38 -6.04
C VAL A 109 13.78 -22.26 -5.00
N PRO A 110 13.88 -22.97 -3.87
CA PRO A 110 12.88 -22.86 -2.82
C PRO A 110 13.05 -21.57 -2.02
N VAL A 111 11.93 -20.96 -1.59
CA VAL A 111 11.86 -19.61 -1.01
C VAL A 111 11.10 -19.62 0.32
N VAL A 112 11.64 -18.96 1.34
CA VAL A 112 10.89 -18.53 2.54
C VAL A 112 10.65 -17.04 2.44
N MET A 113 9.43 -16.59 2.72
CA MET A 113 9.08 -15.16 2.70
C MET A 113 8.36 -14.76 3.97
N ILE A 114 8.74 -13.62 4.55
CA ILE A 114 7.94 -12.91 5.55
C ILE A 114 7.47 -11.57 4.99
N PRO A 115 6.26 -11.08 5.32
CA PRO A 115 5.81 -9.75 4.93
C PRO A 115 6.46 -8.68 5.80
N GLY A 116 6.88 -7.60 5.15
CA GLY A 116 7.28 -6.35 5.81
C GLY A 116 6.08 -5.44 6.05
N ASN A 117 6.33 -4.21 6.50
CA ASN A 117 5.24 -3.26 6.75
C ASN A 117 4.53 -2.79 5.47
N HIS A 118 5.23 -2.71 4.35
CA HIS A 118 4.64 -2.34 3.06
C HIS A 118 3.87 -3.49 2.40
N ASP A 119 4.13 -4.73 2.81
CA ASP A 119 3.44 -5.91 2.26
C ASP A 119 2.08 -6.19 2.92
N LEU A 120 1.68 -5.41 3.92
CA LEU A 120 0.37 -5.55 4.54
C LEU A 120 -0.71 -4.88 3.68
N VAL A 121 -1.90 -5.45 3.61
CA VAL A 121 -3.04 -4.81 2.92
C VAL A 121 -3.62 -3.68 3.79
N SER A 122 -3.69 -3.90 5.09
CA SER A 122 -4.14 -2.92 6.07
C SER A 122 -3.11 -2.72 7.18
N ARG A 123 -3.18 -1.57 7.86
CA ARG A 123 -2.28 -1.28 9.00
C ARG A 123 -2.46 -2.22 10.18
N ASN A 124 -3.67 -2.76 10.34
CA ASN A 124 -4.02 -3.70 11.41
C ASN A 124 -3.53 -5.13 11.12
N GLY A 125 -2.84 -5.37 9.99
CA GLY A 125 -2.30 -6.68 9.63
C GLY A 125 -3.30 -7.65 9.00
N ASN A 126 -4.49 -7.18 8.62
CA ASN A 126 -5.43 -8.00 7.85
C ASN A 126 -4.99 -8.03 6.39
N GLY A 127 -4.60 -9.22 5.91
CA GLY A 127 -4.18 -9.48 4.54
C GLY A 127 -2.73 -9.12 4.25
N VAL A 128 -2.09 -9.89 3.37
CA VAL A 128 -0.72 -9.66 2.90
C VAL A 128 -0.69 -9.69 1.37
N SER A 129 0.09 -8.83 0.75
CA SER A 129 0.21 -8.67 -0.70
C SER A 129 1.19 -9.66 -1.35
N LEU A 130 1.85 -10.52 -0.56
CA LEU A 130 2.76 -11.57 -1.03
C LEU A 130 2.04 -12.83 -1.54
N VAL A 131 0.73 -12.96 -1.32
CA VAL A 131 -0.05 -14.15 -1.70
C VAL A 131 0.08 -14.50 -3.20
N PRO A 132 0.01 -13.56 -4.16
CA PRO A 132 0.20 -13.88 -5.57
C PRO A 132 1.58 -14.47 -5.87
N LEU A 133 2.64 -13.94 -5.23
CA LEU A 133 4.01 -14.42 -5.41
C LEU A 133 4.16 -15.86 -4.92
N ALA A 134 3.71 -16.14 -3.70
CA ALA A 134 3.75 -17.47 -3.11
C ALA A 134 2.91 -18.48 -3.91
N THR A 135 1.79 -18.03 -4.48
CA THR A 135 0.94 -18.86 -5.34
C THR A 135 1.64 -19.22 -6.65
N THR A 136 2.32 -18.26 -7.28
CA THR A 136 3.08 -18.51 -8.52
C THR A 136 4.26 -19.45 -8.30
N LEU A 137 4.99 -19.30 -7.20
CA LEU A 137 6.10 -20.20 -6.84
C LEU A 137 5.60 -21.60 -6.45
N GLY A 138 4.39 -21.71 -5.91
CA GLY A 138 3.77 -22.96 -5.51
C GLY A 138 4.15 -23.42 -4.09
N ALA A 139 3.26 -24.16 -3.45
CA ALA A 139 3.37 -24.53 -2.03
C ALA A 139 4.54 -25.48 -1.70
N GLU A 140 5.05 -26.23 -2.69
CA GLU A 140 6.21 -27.12 -2.51
C GLU A 140 7.54 -26.35 -2.53
N ALA A 141 7.58 -25.20 -3.22
CA ALA A 141 8.78 -24.39 -3.36
C ALA A 141 8.76 -23.12 -2.50
N CYS A 142 7.60 -22.63 -2.08
CA CYS A 142 7.50 -21.38 -1.32
C CYS A 142 6.79 -21.55 0.03
N LEU A 143 7.43 -21.08 1.10
CA LEU A 143 6.85 -20.95 2.43
C LEU A 143 6.63 -19.47 2.78
N LEU A 144 5.37 -19.03 2.70
CA LEU A 144 4.97 -17.69 3.14
C LEU A 144 4.55 -17.70 4.61
N ILE A 145 5.34 -17.07 5.47
CA ILE A 145 5.12 -17.01 6.92
C ILE A 145 4.52 -15.65 7.26
N THR A 146 3.26 -15.61 7.73
CA THR A 146 2.53 -14.36 8.01
C THR A 146 2.28 -14.11 9.50
N LYS A 147 2.81 -14.97 10.37
CA LYS A 147 2.73 -14.86 11.84
C LYS A 147 4.04 -15.34 12.46
N PRO A 148 4.36 -14.97 13.71
CA PRO A 148 5.50 -15.53 14.44
C PRO A 148 5.50 -17.06 14.39
N THR A 149 6.52 -17.63 13.75
CA THR A 149 6.60 -19.06 13.44
C THR A 149 8.01 -19.59 13.59
N VAL A 150 8.17 -20.72 14.27
CA VAL A 150 9.40 -21.51 14.29
C VAL A 150 9.35 -22.51 13.13
N CYS A 151 10.39 -22.47 12.29
CA CYS A 151 10.56 -23.32 11.12
C CYS A 151 12.04 -23.37 10.77
N LEU A 152 12.56 -24.47 10.22
CA LEU A 152 13.98 -24.61 9.87
C LEU A 152 14.90 -24.18 11.02
N ASP A 153 14.62 -24.61 12.26
CA ASP A 153 15.42 -24.27 13.47
C ASP A 153 15.61 -22.75 13.69
N ALA A 154 14.78 -21.92 13.08
CA ALA A 154 14.82 -20.47 13.18
C ALA A 154 13.43 -19.90 13.51
N LEU A 155 13.43 -18.74 14.16
CA LEU A 155 12.23 -17.98 14.42
C LEU A 155 12.02 -16.93 13.32
N PHE A 156 10.93 -17.03 12.60
CA PHE A 156 10.50 -16.05 11.61
C PHE A 156 9.46 -15.11 12.20
N LEU A 157 9.76 -13.80 12.19
CA LEU A 157 8.95 -12.72 12.74
C LEU A 157 8.59 -11.71 11.65
N PRO A 158 7.47 -11.93 10.94
CA PRO A 158 6.86 -10.92 10.09
C PRO A 158 6.66 -9.58 10.78
N TYR A 159 6.56 -8.49 10.01
CA TYR A 159 6.26 -7.19 10.58
C TYR A 159 4.93 -7.22 11.36
N MET A 160 4.97 -6.71 12.59
CA MET A 160 3.81 -6.56 13.45
C MET A 160 3.72 -5.12 13.95
N HIS A 161 2.55 -4.50 13.79
CA HIS A 161 2.34 -3.12 14.23
C HIS A 161 2.42 -2.96 15.76
N GLU A 162 1.96 -3.96 16.53
CA GLU A 162 2.00 -3.94 17.98
C GLU A 162 3.32 -4.51 18.51
N THR A 163 4.25 -3.64 18.89
CA THR A 163 5.55 -4.02 19.49
C THR A 163 5.41 -4.94 20.70
N SER A 164 4.33 -4.81 21.47
CA SER A 164 4.05 -5.68 22.62
C SER A 164 3.89 -7.16 22.21
N ARG A 165 3.25 -7.44 21.06
CA ARG A 165 3.13 -8.81 20.54
C ARG A 165 4.46 -9.35 20.07
N LEU A 166 5.26 -8.51 19.43
CA LEU A 166 6.62 -8.85 19.01
C LEU A 166 7.50 -9.24 20.21
N LYS A 167 7.49 -8.43 21.27
CA LYS A 167 8.19 -8.75 22.52
C LYS A 167 7.67 -10.03 23.16
N ALA A 168 6.35 -10.23 23.19
CA ALA A 168 5.78 -11.46 23.72
C ALA A 168 6.23 -12.71 22.93
N SER A 169 6.33 -12.63 21.60
CA SER A 169 6.87 -13.73 20.78
C SER A 169 8.36 -13.99 21.04
N LEU A 170 9.16 -12.94 21.23
CA LEU A 170 10.58 -13.08 21.58
C LEU A 170 10.77 -13.68 22.97
N GLU A 171 9.96 -13.27 23.95
CA GLU A 171 9.98 -13.85 25.29
C GLU A 171 9.53 -15.31 25.29
N GLN A 172 8.53 -15.69 24.47
CA GLN A 172 8.19 -17.10 24.29
C GLN A 172 9.35 -17.90 23.68
N ALA A 173 10.03 -17.34 22.68
CA ALA A 173 11.19 -17.97 22.05
C ALA A 173 12.34 -18.19 23.05
N LYS A 174 12.62 -17.21 23.92
CA LYS A 174 13.64 -17.33 24.98
C LYS A 174 13.30 -18.41 26.02
N ASN A 175 12.00 -18.54 26.34
CA ASN A 175 11.51 -19.50 27.34
C ASN A 175 11.18 -20.87 26.75
N SER A 176 11.33 -21.04 25.44
CA SER A 176 11.11 -22.32 24.76
C SER A 176 12.21 -23.31 25.14
N LEU A 177 11.85 -24.60 25.22
CA LEU A 177 12.81 -25.70 25.29
C LEU A 177 13.40 -26.06 23.91
N GLU A 178 12.94 -25.40 22.84
CA GLU A 178 13.43 -25.60 21.48
C GLU A 178 14.69 -24.78 21.21
N ASP A 179 15.70 -25.41 20.61
CA ASP A 179 16.93 -24.75 20.17
C ASP A 179 16.67 -23.90 18.92
N ILE A 180 16.39 -22.61 19.13
CA ILE A 180 16.29 -21.62 18.05
C ILE A 180 17.70 -21.14 17.70
N SER A 181 18.13 -21.45 16.47
CA SER A 181 19.48 -21.16 15.96
C SER A 181 19.59 -19.82 15.24
N ALA A 182 18.47 -19.18 14.85
CA ALA A 182 18.45 -17.85 14.25
C ALA A 182 17.11 -17.13 14.46
N VAL A 183 17.10 -15.80 14.29
CA VAL A 183 15.88 -15.00 14.18
C VAL A 183 15.88 -14.23 12.86
N PHE A 184 14.83 -14.39 12.07
CA PHE A 184 14.57 -13.63 10.85
C PHE A 184 13.40 -12.70 11.07
N CYS A 185 13.57 -11.40 10.88
CA CYS A 185 12.54 -10.43 11.23
C CYS A 185 12.45 -9.23 10.29
N HIS A 186 11.42 -8.43 10.43
CA HIS A 186 11.28 -7.14 9.75
C HIS A 186 10.84 -6.09 10.77
N VAL A 187 11.81 -5.48 11.46
CA VAL A 187 11.55 -4.64 12.64
C VAL A 187 12.56 -3.51 12.75
N GLU A 188 12.20 -2.45 13.46
CA GLU A 188 13.14 -1.40 13.87
C GLU A 188 13.81 -1.77 15.21
N VAL A 189 15.14 -1.82 15.24
CA VAL A 189 15.95 -2.11 16.43
C VAL A 189 16.62 -0.81 16.91
N ALA A 190 16.49 -0.52 18.19
CA ALA A 190 17.13 0.64 18.81
C ALA A 190 18.66 0.56 18.63
N GLY A 191 19.27 1.69 18.27
CA GLY A 191 20.69 1.79 17.92
C GLY A 191 21.00 1.58 16.44
N ALA A 192 20.02 1.15 15.63
CA ALA A 192 20.22 0.96 14.20
C ALA A 192 20.42 2.27 13.44
N LYS A 193 21.22 2.26 12.37
CA LYS A 193 21.45 3.45 11.53
C LYS A 193 20.27 3.64 10.57
N LEU A 194 19.47 4.68 10.82
CA LEU A 194 18.37 5.12 9.95
C LEU A 194 18.91 5.91 8.76
N ALA A 195 19.99 6.66 8.98
CA ALA A 195 20.79 7.35 7.97
C ALA A 195 22.23 7.46 8.50
N ASP A 196 23.17 7.95 7.68
CA ASP A 196 24.60 8.00 8.02
C ASP A 196 24.92 8.68 9.36
N LYS A 197 24.12 9.68 9.75
CA LYS A 197 24.26 10.42 11.01
C LYS A 197 23.08 10.25 11.97
N ILE A 198 22.10 9.41 11.64
CA ILE A 198 20.87 9.26 12.42
C ILE A 198 20.76 7.82 12.88
N VAL A 199 20.66 7.64 14.19
CA VAL A 199 20.44 6.34 14.83
C VAL A 199 19.05 6.26 15.44
N SER A 200 18.42 5.10 15.33
CA SER A 200 17.17 4.79 16.00
C SER A 200 17.37 4.89 17.51
N LYS A 201 16.49 5.62 18.19
CA LYS A 201 16.47 5.73 19.65
C LYS A 201 15.43 4.79 20.23
N PRO A 202 15.64 4.27 21.46
CA PRO A 202 14.61 3.51 22.16
C PRO A 202 13.28 4.26 22.19
N SER A 203 12.23 3.59 21.73
CA SER A 203 10.87 4.11 21.68
C SER A 203 9.86 2.98 21.87
N SER A 204 8.57 3.31 21.99
CA SER A 204 7.48 2.33 22.04
C SER A 204 7.36 1.49 20.76
N ARG A 205 7.99 1.91 19.66
CA ARG A 205 7.97 1.24 18.35
C ARG A 205 9.24 0.44 18.04
N SER A 206 10.32 0.64 18.77
CA SER A 206 11.58 -0.07 18.57
C SER A 206 11.72 -1.28 19.49
N ILE A 207 12.43 -2.30 19.03
CA ILE A 207 12.91 -3.41 19.85
C ILE A 207 14.32 -3.13 20.35
N SER A 208 14.60 -3.48 21.60
CA SER A 208 15.96 -3.40 22.15
C SER A 208 16.77 -4.63 21.70
N PRO A 209 18.07 -4.51 21.42
CA PRO A 209 18.92 -5.68 21.12
C PRO A 209 18.83 -6.82 22.16
N GLY A 210 18.68 -6.49 23.44
CA GLY A 210 18.50 -7.47 24.52
C GLY A 210 17.13 -8.16 24.57
N ASP A 211 16.15 -7.68 23.80
CA ASP A 211 14.85 -8.36 23.67
C ASP A 211 14.99 -9.65 22.83
N PHE A 212 16.05 -9.81 22.02
CA PHE A 212 16.33 -11.03 21.26
C PHE A 212 16.99 -12.12 22.12
N PRO A 213 16.85 -13.41 21.75
CA PRO A 213 17.62 -14.50 22.37
C PRO A 213 19.13 -14.23 22.32
N SER A 214 19.83 -14.45 23.43
CA SER A 214 21.27 -14.22 23.52
C SER A 214 22.06 -15.18 22.63
N LYS A 215 23.14 -14.71 21.99
CA LYS A 215 24.07 -15.50 21.15
C LYS A 215 23.48 -16.10 19.87
N VAL A 216 22.22 -15.80 19.56
CA VAL A 216 21.55 -16.21 18.31
C VAL A 216 21.70 -15.08 17.28
N PRO A 217 22.14 -15.37 16.03
CA PRO A 217 22.16 -14.37 14.97
C PRO A 217 20.73 -13.94 14.60
N VAL A 218 20.57 -12.63 14.42
CA VAL A 218 19.33 -11.96 14.04
C VAL A 218 19.56 -11.24 12.71
N TYR A 219 18.71 -11.54 11.73
CA TYR A 219 18.72 -10.92 10.42
C TYR A 219 17.42 -10.16 10.23
N SER A 220 17.51 -8.85 9.98
CA SER A 220 16.36 -7.98 9.80
C SER A 220 16.31 -7.31 8.43
N GLY A 221 15.11 -7.25 7.86
CA GLY A 221 14.74 -6.27 6.83
C GLY A 221 14.43 -4.90 7.44
N HIS A 222 13.65 -4.05 6.78
CA HIS A 222 13.11 -2.75 7.25
C HIS A 222 14.03 -1.54 7.05
N LEU A 223 15.34 -1.70 7.31
CA LEU A 223 16.31 -0.65 7.04
C LEU A 223 17.18 -1.01 5.86
N HIS A 224 17.30 -0.09 4.92
CA HIS A 224 17.93 -0.35 3.63
C HIS A 224 19.45 -0.41 3.65
N ARG A 225 20.08 0.14 4.70
CA ARG A 225 21.53 0.12 4.86
C ARG A 225 21.96 -1.25 5.40
N PRO A 226 22.84 -2.01 4.72
CA PRO A 226 23.46 -3.18 5.31
C PRO A 226 24.38 -2.75 6.46
N HIS A 227 24.12 -3.23 7.68
CA HIS A 227 24.96 -2.95 8.85
C HIS A 227 24.67 -3.89 10.03
N VAL A 228 25.56 -3.91 11.01
CA VAL A 228 25.41 -4.61 12.29
C VAL A 228 25.14 -3.58 13.38
N VAL A 229 24.10 -3.80 14.20
CA VAL A 229 23.68 -2.89 15.28
C VAL A 229 24.36 -3.25 16.60
N SER A 230 24.12 -4.48 17.04
CA SER A 230 24.84 -5.19 18.10
C SER A 230 25.41 -6.46 17.48
N GLY A 231 26.47 -7.05 18.01
CA GLY A 231 27.21 -8.14 17.34
C GLY A 231 26.38 -9.32 16.80
N ASN A 232 25.17 -9.53 17.32
CA ASN A 232 24.21 -10.54 16.87
C ASN A 232 23.07 -10.02 15.97
N VAL A 233 22.87 -8.71 15.80
CA VAL A 233 21.77 -8.14 14.99
C VAL A 233 22.30 -7.47 13.73
N ARG A 234 21.92 -8.00 12.57
CA ARG A 234 22.32 -7.52 11.24
C ARG A 234 21.09 -7.08 10.45
N TYR A 235 21.13 -5.86 9.94
CA TYR A 235 20.27 -5.46 8.83
C TYR A 235 20.85 -5.95 7.53
N VAL A 236 20.04 -6.70 6.77
CA VAL A 236 20.42 -7.21 5.44
C VAL A 236 20.52 -6.06 4.45
N GLY A 237 19.62 -5.09 4.55
CA GLY A 237 19.54 -3.97 3.64
C GLY A 237 18.86 -4.31 2.32
N SER A 238 18.60 -3.28 1.53
CA SER A 238 18.10 -3.39 0.17
C SER A 238 19.22 -3.85 -0.78
N PRO A 239 18.91 -4.53 -1.89
CA PRO A 239 19.91 -4.97 -2.86
C PRO A 239 20.37 -3.86 -3.83
N TYR A 240 19.77 -2.67 -3.74
CA TYR A 240 20.11 -1.49 -4.52
C TYR A 240 19.80 -0.22 -3.74
N GLU A 241 20.22 0.94 -4.22
CA GLU A 241 19.86 2.21 -3.61
C GLU A 241 18.40 2.56 -3.91
N VAL A 242 17.52 2.36 -2.92
CA VAL A 242 16.08 2.65 -3.09
C VAL A 242 15.85 4.17 -3.11
N SER A 243 16.65 4.91 -2.35
CA SER A 243 16.61 6.37 -2.21
C SER A 243 17.99 7.00 -2.14
N ALA A 244 18.05 8.32 -2.30
CA ALA A 244 19.29 9.10 -2.18
C ALA A 244 19.93 9.06 -0.79
N ALA A 245 19.20 8.63 0.26
CA ALA A 245 19.78 8.43 1.58
C ALA A 245 20.78 7.25 1.63
N GLU A 246 20.80 6.43 0.57
CA GLU A 246 21.67 5.27 0.43
C GLU A 246 22.84 5.51 -0.52
N GLU A 247 23.04 6.75 -0.96
CA GLU A 247 24.13 7.15 -1.86
C GLU A 247 25.48 6.61 -1.39
N GLY A 248 26.15 5.87 -2.28
CA GLY A 248 27.49 5.35 -2.04
C GLY A 248 27.56 4.17 -1.08
N GLN A 249 26.42 3.63 -0.63
CA GLN A 249 26.40 2.46 0.23
C GLN A 249 26.66 1.18 -0.57
N GLN A 250 27.65 0.40 -0.15
CA GLN A 250 27.86 -0.95 -0.67
C GLN A 250 26.67 -1.84 -0.30
N LYS A 251 26.06 -2.48 -1.31
CA LYS A 251 24.96 -3.42 -1.15
C LYS A 251 25.46 -4.86 -1.25
N PHE A 252 24.75 -5.79 -0.59
CA PHE A 252 25.13 -7.20 -0.51
C PHE A 252 23.91 -8.11 -0.62
N LEU A 253 24.14 -9.31 -1.15
CA LEU A 253 23.34 -10.50 -0.84
C LEU A 253 24.14 -11.35 0.15
N TYR A 254 23.54 -11.73 1.27
CA TYR A 254 24.21 -12.57 2.26
C TYR A 254 23.92 -14.04 2.02
N VAL A 255 24.92 -14.88 2.24
CA VAL A 255 24.78 -16.34 2.21
C VAL A 255 24.92 -16.88 3.62
N LEU A 256 23.92 -17.61 4.08
CA LEU A 256 23.87 -18.21 5.42
C LEU A 256 23.98 -19.73 5.34
N ASP A 257 24.64 -20.34 6.32
CA ASP A 257 24.72 -21.80 6.46
C ASP A 257 23.92 -22.28 7.68
N ARG A 258 22.78 -22.92 7.42
CA ARG A 258 21.88 -23.47 8.45
C ARG A 258 22.60 -24.45 9.38
N LYS A 259 23.47 -25.32 8.85
CA LYS A 259 24.20 -26.31 9.67
C LYS A 259 25.28 -25.68 10.54
N ALA A 260 25.70 -24.46 10.24
CA ALA A 260 26.62 -23.67 11.06
C ALA A 260 25.88 -22.66 11.97
N GLY A 261 24.64 -22.97 12.37
CA GLY A 261 23.83 -22.07 13.19
C GLY A 261 23.47 -20.78 12.46
N TRP A 262 23.18 -20.87 11.17
CA TRP A 262 22.85 -19.75 10.28
C TRP A 262 23.93 -18.68 10.14
N ALA A 263 25.19 -18.99 10.41
CA ALA A 263 26.30 -18.05 10.26
C ALA A 263 26.42 -17.49 8.83
N VAL A 264 26.84 -16.23 8.70
CA VAL A 264 27.18 -15.63 7.39
C VAL A 264 28.46 -16.27 6.87
N THR A 265 28.36 -16.95 5.74
CA THR A 265 29.50 -17.63 5.08
C THR A 265 30.06 -16.85 3.90
N ASP A 266 29.23 -16.03 3.25
CA ASP A 266 29.60 -15.18 2.13
C ASP A 266 28.76 -13.89 2.13
N SER A 267 29.32 -12.82 1.57
CA SER A 267 28.66 -11.51 1.42
C SER A 267 28.91 -11.04 0.00
N ILE A 268 27.99 -11.37 -0.90
CA ILE A 268 28.11 -11.15 -2.34
C ILE A 268 27.83 -9.68 -2.63
N PRO A 269 28.81 -8.88 -3.08
CA PRO A 269 28.57 -7.50 -3.46
C PRO A 269 27.59 -7.45 -4.64
N ILE A 270 26.56 -6.62 -4.55
CA ILE A 270 25.57 -6.43 -5.63
C ILE A 270 25.50 -4.96 -6.00
N ARG A 271 25.41 -4.70 -7.31
CA ARG A 271 25.21 -3.35 -7.86
C ARG A 271 24.21 -3.46 -9.01
N VAL A 272 22.99 -3.06 -8.75
CA VAL A 272 21.91 -3.00 -9.74
C VAL A 272 21.15 -1.69 -9.63
N GLY A 273 20.53 -1.28 -10.72
CA GLY A 273 19.76 -0.04 -10.76
C GLY A 273 20.60 1.24 -10.72
N PRO A 274 19.93 2.39 -10.66
CA PRO A 274 20.57 3.69 -10.72
C PRO A 274 21.26 4.04 -9.40
N ARG A 275 22.45 4.64 -9.47
CA ARG A 275 23.10 5.24 -8.30
C ARG A 275 22.51 6.61 -8.03
N HIS A 276 22.44 7.00 -6.77
CA HIS A 276 22.15 8.35 -6.35
C HIS A 276 23.48 9.07 -6.13
N ILE A 277 23.61 10.24 -6.73
CA ILE A 277 24.84 11.04 -6.69
C ILE A 277 24.44 12.47 -6.36
N THR A 278 25.00 13.03 -5.30
CA THR A 278 24.80 14.43 -4.92
C THR A 278 26.02 15.24 -5.34
N ILE A 279 25.77 16.32 -6.09
CA ILE A 279 26.81 17.20 -6.63
C ILE A 279 26.47 18.62 -6.22
N ARG A 280 27.45 19.36 -5.70
CA ARG A 280 27.29 20.78 -5.45
C ARG A 280 27.62 21.58 -6.70
N ALA A 281 26.75 22.53 -7.04
CA ALA A 281 26.84 23.28 -8.28
C ALA A 281 28.07 24.20 -8.37
N ASP A 282 28.83 24.40 -7.31
CA ASP A 282 30.08 25.16 -7.22
C ASP A 282 31.34 24.27 -7.33
N GLU A 283 31.25 22.99 -6.99
CA GLU A 283 32.36 22.01 -7.02
C GLU A 283 32.49 21.33 -8.41
N TYR A 284 32.96 22.09 -9.41
CA TYR A 284 33.17 21.56 -10.78
C TYR A 284 34.47 20.76 -10.98
N SER A 285 35.46 20.95 -10.11
CA SER A 285 36.83 20.49 -10.36
C SER A 285 37.01 18.98 -10.19
N SER A 286 36.07 18.30 -9.52
CA SER A 286 36.14 16.85 -9.28
C SER A 286 34.74 16.23 -9.24
N LEU A 287 34.08 16.15 -10.39
CA LEU A 287 32.83 15.39 -10.49
C LEU A 287 33.13 13.89 -10.36
N PRO A 288 32.31 13.13 -9.61
CA PRO A 288 32.41 11.67 -9.59
C PRO A 288 32.14 11.09 -10.99
N THR A 289 32.55 9.85 -11.22
CA THR A 289 32.22 9.13 -12.46
C THR A 289 30.71 8.89 -12.53
N ILE A 290 30.05 9.55 -13.48
CA ILE A 290 28.61 9.49 -13.70
C ILE A 290 28.30 8.68 -14.97
N GLU A 291 27.42 7.71 -14.84
CA GLU A 291 27.00 6.76 -15.86
C GLU A 291 25.57 7.07 -16.32
N ALA A 292 25.20 6.60 -17.52
CA ALA A 292 23.82 6.73 -18.00
C ALA A 292 22.86 6.00 -17.05
N GLY A 293 21.71 6.62 -16.75
CA GLY A 293 20.73 6.10 -15.80
C GLY A 293 20.92 6.52 -14.35
N ASP A 294 22.08 7.06 -13.95
CA ASP A 294 22.28 7.60 -12.60
C ASP A 294 21.26 8.70 -12.26
N ARG A 295 20.93 8.80 -10.97
CA ARG A 295 20.07 9.82 -10.39
C ARG A 295 20.93 10.87 -9.71
N VAL A 296 21.03 12.04 -10.33
CA VAL A 296 21.91 13.10 -9.86
C VAL A 296 21.09 14.20 -9.19
N THR A 297 21.40 14.51 -7.94
CA THR A 297 20.89 15.70 -7.24
C THR A 297 21.94 16.80 -7.32
N VAL A 298 21.60 17.91 -7.97
CA VAL A 298 22.46 19.10 -8.05
C VAL A 298 22.02 20.09 -6.97
N GLU A 299 22.87 20.29 -5.96
CA GLU A 299 22.65 21.24 -4.88
C GLU A 299 23.16 22.63 -5.26
N THR A 300 22.31 23.65 -5.09
CA THR A 300 22.64 25.05 -5.40
C THR A 300 22.14 25.99 -4.30
N TYR A 301 22.84 27.11 -4.10
CA TYR A 301 22.42 28.18 -3.19
C TYR A 301 21.59 29.28 -3.88
N SER A 302 21.59 29.33 -5.22
CA SER A 302 20.86 30.33 -6.02
C SER A 302 19.96 29.64 -7.06
N GLN A 303 18.79 30.22 -7.30
CA GLN A 303 17.86 29.76 -8.35
C GLN A 303 18.38 29.99 -9.77
N SER A 304 19.35 30.90 -9.95
CA SER A 304 19.94 31.21 -11.25
C SER A 304 21.46 31.17 -11.16
N ASN A 305 22.05 30.22 -11.90
CA ASN A 305 23.49 30.09 -12.07
C ASN A 305 23.76 29.46 -13.44
N ASP A 306 24.32 30.22 -14.39
CA ASP A 306 24.62 29.74 -15.75
C ASP A 306 25.49 28.49 -15.75
N LYS A 307 26.39 28.35 -14.76
CA LYS A 307 27.21 27.15 -14.61
C LYS A 307 26.33 25.94 -14.33
N MET A 308 25.43 26.05 -13.35
CA MET A 308 24.46 25.00 -13.01
C MET A 308 23.62 24.61 -14.23
N THR A 309 23.12 25.58 -15.00
CA THR A 309 22.34 25.31 -16.22
C THR A 309 23.15 24.47 -17.22
N ARG A 310 24.43 24.80 -17.44
CA ARG A 310 25.32 24.02 -18.32
C ARG A 310 25.63 22.63 -17.76
N LEU A 311 25.80 22.50 -16.44
CA LEU A 311 26.02 21.21 -15.78
C LEU A 311 24.81 20.29 -15.94
N VAL A 312 23.62 20.80 -15.62
CA VAL A 312 22.36 20.05 -15.72
C VAL A 312 22.12 19.62 -17.17
N ALA A 313 22.37 20.49 -18.15
CA ALA A 313 22.27 20.14 -19.57
C ALA A 313 23.22 18.99 -19.94
N ARG A 314 24.51 19.09 -19.57
CA ARG A 314 25.52 18.06 -19.83
C ARG A 314 25.17 16.72 -19.17
N LEU A 315 24.67 16.74 -17.94
CA LEU A 315 24.26 15.54 -17.21
C LEU A 315 23.05 14.86 -17.88
N ARG A 316 22.06 15.64 -18.31
CA ARG A 316 20.89 15.11 -19.03
C ARG A 316 21.26 14.53 -20.39
N GLU A 317 22.18 15.17 -21.12
CA GLU A 317 22.72 14.67 -22.39
C GLU A 317 23.41 13.30 -22.24
N LYS A 318 24.06 13.04 -21.09
CA LYS A 318 24.61 11.73 -20.73
C LYS A 318 23.55 10.67 -20.34
N GLY A 319 22.25 11.00 -20.41
CA GLY A 319 21.17 10.08 -20.07
C GLY A 319 20.92 9.91 -18.57
N THR A 320 21.29 10.90 -17.74
CA THR A 320 21.01 10.87 -16.30
C THR A 320 19.71 11.58 -15.94
N ARG A 321 19.09 11.15 -14.83
CA ARG A 321 17.94 11.85 -14.25
C ARG A 321 18.45 12.88 -13.25
N VAL A 322 18.28 14.16 -13.58
CA VAL A 322 18.80 15.27 -12.78
C VAL A 322 17.69 16.00 -12.04
N GLU A 323 17.81 16.09 -10.72
CA GLU A 323 16.99 16.91 -9.83
C GLU A 323 17.83 18.09 -9.32
N ILE A 324 17.23 19.28 -9.20
CA ILE A 324 17.90 20.47 -8.66
C ILE A 324 17.33 20.73 -7.27
N ARG A 325 18.21 20.84 -6.27
CA ARG A 325 17.84 21.10 -4.88
C ARG A 325 18.45 22.43 -4.43
N LEU A 326 17.61 23.32 -3.89
CA LEU A 326 18.09 24.55 -3.28
C LEU A 326 18.51 24.29 -1.83
N VAL A 327 19.73 24.66 -1.46
CA VAL A 327 20.25 24.54 -0.09
C VAL A 327 20.16 25.92 0.58
N PRO A 328 19.38 26.07 1.69
CA PRO A 328 19.34 27.34 2.42
C PRO A 328 20.66 27.59 3.17
N GLY A 329 21.34 28.71 2.90
CA GLY A 329 22.40 29.26 3.77
C GLY A 329 23.86 29.06 3.34
N GLY A 330 24.30 29.65 2.23
CA GLY A 330 25.72 29.72 1.86
C GLY A 330 26.09 31.06 1.25
N THR A 331 26.57 32.00 2.07
CA THR A 331 27.32 33.17 1.59
C THR A 331 28.71 32.73 1.14
N SER A 332 29.12 33.21 -0.02
CA SER A 332 30.44 33.02 -0.60
C SER A 332 31.54 33.71 0.23
N SER A 333 32.24 32.98 1.09
CA SER A 333 33.60 33.32 1.49
C SER A 333 34.32 32.12 2.10
N GLY A 334 35.49 31.79 1.54
CA GLY A 334 36.35 30.75 2.07
C GLY A 334 36.96 31.15 3.41
N LEU A 335 36.85 30.26 4.39
CA LEU A 335 37.73 30.15 5.56
C LEU A 335 37.76 28.67 6.01
N PRO A 336 38.87 28.20 6.62
CA PRO A 336 39.07 26.79 6.89
C PRO A 336 38.12 26.30 7.99
N LYS A 337 37.63 25.06 7.83
CA LYS A 337 36.85 24.35 8.84
C LYS A 337 37.70 24.17 10.11
N GLY A 338 37.31 24.87 11.18
CA GLY A 338 37.69 24.51 12.54
C GLY A 338 36.88 23.31 13.01
N ASP A 339 37.55 22.36 13.66
CA ASP A 339 36.92 21.25 14.34
C ASP A 339 35.98 21.76 15.44
N GLY A 340 34.76 21.22 15.44
CA GLY A 340 33.77 21.49 16.48
C GLY A 340 32.93 22.73 16.20
N ASP A 341 31.97 22.62 15.28
CA ASP A 341 30.66 23.19 15.54
C ASP A 341 29.58 22.54 14.67
N ALA A 342 28.45 22.28 15.32
CA ALA A 342 27.33 21.54 14.79
C ALA A 342 26.80 22.19 13.52
N ASN A 343 26.86 21.47 12.41
CA ASN A 343 26.10 21.81 11.22
C ASN A 343 24.60 21.69 11.58
N PRO A 344 23.80 22.77 11.59
CA PRO A 344 22.36 22.66 11.76
C PRO A 344 21.78 22.28 10.39
N LEU A 345 22.15 21.09 9.92
CA LEU A 345 21.51 20.45 8.78
C LEU A 345 20.10 20.10 9.24
N ALA A 346 19.19 21.00 8.90
CA ALA A 346 17.75 20.87 9.00
C ALA A 346 17.28 20.32 10.34
N SER A 347 16.76 21.21 11.19
CA SER A 347 15.64 20.86 12.06
C SER A 347 14.61 20.13 11.19
N THR A 348 14.74 18.80 11.13
CA THR A 348 13.79 17.96 10.44
C THR A 348 12.56 18.17 11.27
N GLU A 349 11.58 18.90 10.74
CA GLU A 349 10.32 19.02 11.43
C GLU A 349 9.92 17.59 11.83
N PRO A 350 9.60 17.37 13.11
CA PRO A 350 9.27 16.04 13.56
C PRO A 350 8.10 15.59 12.71
N ARG A 351 8.33 14.58 11.86
CA ARG A 351 7.25 13.99 11.06
C ARG A 351 6.42 13.16 12.02
N ILE A 352 5.44 13.80 12.63
CA ILE A 352 4.34 13.10 13.27
C ILE A 352 3.56 12.45 12.12
N SER A 353 3.53 11.12 12.10
CA SER A 353 2.70 10.39 11.15
C SER A 353 1.24 10.74 11.46
N SER A 354 0.61 11.57 10.62
CA SER A 354 -0.74 12.09 10.81
C SER A 354 -1.83 11.03 10.79
N ASP A 355 -1.48 9.84 10.30
CA ASP A 355 -2.46 8.89 9.81
C ASP A 355 -2.92 7.89 10.90
N VAL A 356 -2.49 8.07 12.15
CA VAL A 356 -2.78 7.17 13.29
C VAL A 356 -3.40 7.92 14.48
N LEU A 357 -3.26 9.25 14.55
CA LEU A 357 -3.65 10.05 15.71
C LEU A 357 -4.96 10.78 15.44
N SER A 358 -5.83 10.90 16.44
CA SER A 358 -6.95 11.86 16.34
C SER A 358 -6.37 13.27 16.25
N ASN A 359 -7.13 14.25 15.72
CA ASN A 359 -6.66 15.63 15.63
C ASN A 359 -6.18 16.18 17.00
N ILE A 360 -6.75 15.68 18.10
CA ILE A 360 -6.37 16.04 19.47
C ILE A 360 -5.03 15.39 19.86
N ASP A 361 -4.83 14.12 19.52
CA ASP A 361 -3.59 13.40 19.83
C ASP A 361 -2.43 13.86 18.94
N LEU A 362 -2.72 14.23 17.70
CA LEU A 362 -1.77 14.85 16.78
C LEU A 362 -1.25 16.19 17.34
N PHE A 363 -2.17 17.02 17.84
CA PHE A 363 -1.82 18.28 18.46
C PHE A 363 -1.03 18.08 19.77
N GLN A 364 -1.34 17.04 20.53
CA GLN A 364 -0.60 16.69 21.74
C GLN A 364 0.85 16.30 21.43
N GLU A 365 1.07 15.45 20.44
CA GLU A 365 2.41 15.08 19.98
C GLU A 365 3.18 16.30 19.46
N TYR A 366 2.52 17.16 18.68
CA TYR A 366 3.12 18.41 18.22
C TYR A 366 3.55 19.31 19.38
N ALA A 367 2.68 19.47 20.38
CA ALA A 367 2.95 20.27 21.55
C ALA A 367 4.12 19.73 22.37
N MET A 368 4.22 18.40 22.53
CA MET A 368 5.36 17.77 23.21
C MET A 368 6.67 18.01 22.44
N ILE A 369 6.67 17.82 21.12
CA ILE A 369 7.91 17.93 20.36
C ILE A 369 8.39 19.38 20.22
N LYS A 370 7.45 20.34 20.16
CA LYS A 370 7.77 21.77 20.15
C LYS A 370 7.90 22.39 21.54
N ASN A 371 7.75 21.57 22.59
CA ASN A 371 7.85 21.97 23.98
C ASN A 371 6.96 23.19 24.31
N LEU A 372 5.71 23.15 23.84
CA LEU A 372 4.74 24.23 24.02
C LEU A 372 4.32 24.34 25.49
N ASP A 373 3.97 25.56 25.90
CA ASP A 373 3.47 25.82 27.25
C ASP A 373 2.20 24.99 27.56
N PRO A 374 2.06 24.45 28.79
CA PRO A 374 0.90 23.65 29.17
C PRO A 374 -0.44 24.38 29.02
N THR A 375 -0.49 25.69 29.24
CA THR A 375 -1.71 26.49 29.08
C THR A 375 -2.12 26.60 27.60
N VAL A 376 -1.15 26.84 26.71
CA VAL A 376 -1.34 26.87 25.25
C VAL A 376 -1.80 25.51 24.72
N THR A 377 -1.20 24.44 25.23
CA THR A 377 -1.57 23.06 24.88
C THR A 377 -3.01 22.74 25.32
N SER A 378 -3.44 23.22 26.48
CA SER A 378 -4.82 23.03 26.96
C SER A 378 -5.82 23.81 26.10
N SER A 379 -5.58 25.11 25.88
CA SER A 379 -6.47 25.95 25.06
C SER A 379 -6.62 25.43 23.63
N GLY A 380 -5.53 24.96 23.01
CA GLY A 380 -5.59 24.36 21.66
C GLY A 380 -6.45 23.10 21.59
N LYS A 381 -6.42 22.25 22.64
CA LYS A 381 -7.30 21.07 22.72
C LYS A 381 -8.76 21.44 22.87
N ASP A 382 -9.08 22.48 23.63
CA ASP A 382 -10.46 22.92 23.85
C ASP A 382 -11.09 23.47 22.57
N ILE A 383 -10.33 24.25 21.79
CA ILE A 383 -10.75 24.71 20.46
C ILE A 383 -11.02 23.52 19.53
N LEU A 384 -10.14 22.51 19.53
CA LEU A 384 -10.32 21.32 18.70
C LEU A 384 -11.56 20.51 19.08
N ARG A 385 -11.90 20.44 20.38
CA ARG A 385 -13.14 19.81 20.88
C ARG A 385 -14.37 20.62 20.47
N GLU A 386 -14.31 21.95 20.53
CA GLU A 386 -15.41 22.82 20.10
C GLU A 386 -15.72 22.66 18.60
N VAL A 387 -14.67 22.62 17.76
CA VAL A 387 -14.80 22.40 16.30
C VAL A 387 -15.35 21.01 15.99
N ALA A 388 -14.89 19.97 16.69
CA ALA A 388 -15.45 18.63 16.58
C ALA A 388 -16.93 18.58 17.02
N GLY A 389 -17.28 19.33 18.07
CA GLY A 389 -18.64 19.49 18.58
C GLY A 389 -19.58 20.14 17.56
N LYS A 390 -19.15 21.21 16.89
CA LYS A 390 -19.91 21.90 15.82
C LYS A 390 -20.11 21.04 14.58
N THR A 391 -19.18 20.11 14.30
CA THR A 391 -19.33 19.14 13.20
C THR A 391 -20.40 18.09 13.52
N SER A 392 -20.55 17.73 14.80
CA SER A 392 -21.59 16.77 15.23
C SER A 392 -23.03 17.31 15.08
N THR A 393 -23.21 18.64 15.12
CA THR A 393 -24.52 19.30 14.96
C THR A 393 -25.00 19.36 13.49
N LEU A 394 -24.08 19.27 12.53
CA LEU A 394 -24.41 19.14 11.10
C LEU A 394 -24.64 17.68 10.68
N THR A 395 -24.08 16.71 11.41
CA THR A 395 -24.25 15.27 11.12
C THR A 395 -25.35 14.58 11.94
N SER A 396 -25.86 15.20 13.01
CA SER A 396 -26.93 14.62 13.84
C SER A 396 -28.33 14.69 13.20
N SER A 397 -28.49 15.34 12.05
CA SER A 397 -29.75 15.38 11.28
C SER A 397 -29.90 14.28 10.22
N ILE A 398 -28.89 13.40 10.05
CA ILE A 398 -28.91 12.28 9.09
C ILE A 398 -28.90 10.93 9.83
N SER A 399 -29.87 10.72 10.71
CA SER A 399 -30.26 9.37 11.10
C SER A 399 -31.05 8.75 9.94
N GLY A 400 -30.35 8.07 9.02
CA GLY A 400 -30.92 7.36 7.87
C GLY A 400 -31.75 6.12 8.24
N LYS A 401 -32.74 6.28 9.13
CA LYS A 401 -33.59 5.17 9.60
C LYS A 401 -34.77 4.86 8.67
N ASP A 402 -35.13 5.77 7.76
CA ASP A 402 -36.37 5.66 6.97
C ASP A 402 -36.14 5.63 5.44
N VAL A 403 -34.94 5.30 4.95
CA VAL A 403 -34.66 5.25 3.51
C VAL A 403 -34.02 3.91 3.12
N PHE A 404 -34.71 3.15 2.28
CA PHE A 404 -34.22 1.87 1.76
C PHE A 404 -33.97 1.98 0.25
N ILE A 405 -32.79 1.54 -0.21
CA ILE A 405 -32.43 1.49 -1.62
C ILE A 405 -32.23 0.03 -2.01
N GLU A 406 -33.11 -0.46 -2.87
CA GLU A 406 -33.03 -1.77 -3.51
C GLU A 406 -32.40 -1.59 -4.90
N TRP A 407 -31.27 -2.24 -5.15
CA TRP A 407 -30.58 -2.12 -6.43
C TRP A 407 -31.03 -3.26 -7.34
N ASP A 408 -31.34 -2.96 -8.59
CA ASP A 408 -31.84 -3.95 -9.55
C ASP A 408 -30.73 -4.40 -10.50
N SER A 409 -30.18 -3.47 -11.28
CA SER A 409 -29.16 -3.79 -12.27
C SER A 409 -28.32 -2.58 -12.67
N VAL A 410 -27.16 -2.85 -13.26
CA VAL A 410 -26.37 -1.86 -14.00
C VAL A 410 -26.15 -2.38 -15.42
N THR A 411 -26.39 -1.53 -16.40
CA THR A 411 -26.14 -1.79 -17.82
C THR A 411 -25.12 -0.78 -18.32
N LEU A 412 -24.08 -1.24 -18.99
CA LEU A 412 -23.01 -0.39 -19.49
C LEU A 412 -22.67 -0.73 -20.94
N ARG A 413 -22.29 0.28 -21.71
CA ARG A 413 -21.87 0.17 -23.11
C ARG A 413 -20.75 1.16 -23.39
N GLY A 414 -19.72 0.73 -24.10
CA GLY A 414 -18.56 1.56 -24.41
C GLY A 414 -17.76 1.99 -23.17
N PHE A 415 -17.90 1.30 -22.04
CA PHE A 415 -17.38 1.73 -20.73
C PHE A 415 -16.21 0.85 -20.29
N GLY A 416 -15.01 1.42 -20.13
CA GLY A 416 -13.77 0.70 -19.82
C GLY A 416 -13.53 -0.45 -20.79
N SER A 417 -13.45 -1.70 -20.30
CA SER A 417 -13.23 -2.91 -21.13
C SER A 417 -14.47 -3.43 -21.86
N PHE A 418 -15.63 -2.76 -21.75
CA PHE A 418 -16.90 -3.26 -22.30
C PHE A 418 -17.36 -2.43 -23.50
N LEU A 419 -16.99 -2.87 -24.70
CA LEU A 419 -17.48 -2.25 -25.95
C LEU A 419 -18.98 -2.49 -26.15
N LYS A 420 -19.42 -3.74 -25.98
CA LYS A 420 -20.82 -4.17 -26.15
C LYS A 420 -21.65 -3.92 -24.88
N SER A 421 -22.95 -3.72 -25.08
CA SER A 421 -23.90 -3.59 -23.97
C SER A 421 -23.85 -4.82 -23.06
N THR A 422 -23.58 -4.59 -21.78
CA THR A 422 -23.45 -5.63 -20.76
C THR A 422 -24.30 -5.26 -19.55
N THR A 423 -25.15 -6.17 -19.09
CA THR A 423 -26.00 -5.98 -17.91
C THR A 423 -25.54 -6.89 -16.77
N TYR A 424 -25.31 -6.29 -15.60
CA TYR A 424 -24.98 -6.97 -14.36
C TYR A 424 -26.10 -6.75 -13.33
N SER A 425 -26.56 -7.85 -12.72
CA SER A 425 -27.66 -7.81 -11.75
C SER A 425 -27.14 -7.46 -10.34
N LEU A 426 -27.91 -6.65 -9.63
CA LEU A 426 -27.60 -6.13 -8.29
C LEU A 426 -28.64 -6.59 -7.24
N ASP A 427 -29.67 -7.32 -7.68
CA ASP A 427 -30.89 -7.71 -6.96
C ASP A 427 -30.73 -8.92 -6.02
N ARG A 428 -29.53 -9.51 -5.92
CA ARG A 428 -29.23 -10.65 -5.03
C ARG A 428 -27.92 -10.42 -4.28
N ARG A 429 -28.00 -9.65 -3.19
CA ARG A 429 -26.81 -9.27 -2.40
C ARG A 429 -26.38 -10.36 -1.43
N GLY A 430 -25.08 -10.64 -1.45
CA GLY A 430 -24.36 -11.69 -0.71
C GLY A 430 -22.89 -11.68 -1.12
N ILE A 431 -22.13 -12.75 -0.85
CA ILE A 431 -20.80 -12.94 -1.44
C ILE A 431 -20.99 -13.39 -2.89
N VAL A 432 -20.62 -12.53 -3.85
CA VAL A 432 -20.74 -12.81 -5.29
C VAL A 432 -19.35 -12.96 -5.88
N LEU A 433 -19.05 -14.12 -6.45
CA LEU A 433 -17.80 -14.34 -7.19
C LEU A 433 -17.99 -13.89 -8.64
N ILE A 434 -17.29 -12.83 -9.03
CA ILE A 434 -17.23 -12.38 -10.43
C ILE A 434 -15.94 -12.89 -11.05
N THR A 435 -16.06 -13.75 -12.07
CA THR A 435 -14.92 -14.22 -12.86
C THR A 435 -14.99 -13.65 -14.25
N GLY A 436 -13.84 -13.26 -14.81
CA GLY A 436 -13.71 -12.96 -16.23
C GLY A 436 -12.69 -13.86 -16.89
N ARG A 437 -12.90 -14.10 -18.18
CA ARG A 437 -11.99 -14.82 -19.07
C ARG A 437 -11.72 -13.90 -20.25
N ASP A 438 -10.48 -13.87 -20.68
CA ASP A 438 -10.09 -13.22 -21.92
C ASP A 438 -10.39 -14.17 -23.08
N CYS A 439 -11.09 -13.66 -24.10
CA CYS A 439 -11.61 -14.45 -25.22
C CYS A 439 -11.09 -13.92 -26.56
N ASP A 440 -10.07 -13.04 -26.56
CA ASP A 440 -9.48 -12.56 -27.79
C ASP A 440 -8.84 -13.72 -28.56
N ASN A 441 -8.97 -13.67 -29.89
CA ASN A 441 -8.62 -14.74 -30.82
C ASN A 441 -7.09 -14.87 -31.01
N GLU A 442 -6.30 -14.92 -29.95
CA GLU A 442 -4.93 -15.45 -29.95
C GLU A 442 -4.63 -16.18 -28.63
N GLY A 443 -5.10 -17.42 -28.54
CA GLY A 443 -4.41 -18.52 -27.85
C GLY A 443 -3.98 -18.35 -26.38
N ALA A 444 -4.92 -18.42 -25.42
CA ALA A 444 -4.70 -19.14 -24.16
C ALA A 444 -6.04 -19.44 -23.44
N VAL A 445 -6.49 -20.70 -23.50
CA VAL A 445 -7.71 -21.19 -22.84
C VAL A 445 -7.54 -21.37 -21.31
N THR A 446 -6.41 -20.97 -20.73
CA THR A 446 -6.09 -21.21 -19.31
C THR A 446 -5.77 -19.93 -18.54
N GLY A 447 -6.71 -19.49 -17.70
CA GLY A 447 -6.38 -18.64 -16.55
C GLY A 447 -7.34 -17.49 -16.31
N ARG A 448 -7.81 -17.35 -15.08
CA ARG A 448 -8.56 -16.18 -14.61
C ARG A 448 -7.65 -14.96 -14.72
N THR A 449 -7.92 -14.03 -15.64
CA THR A 449 -7.06 -12.86 -15.84
C THR A 449 -7.52 -11.71 -14.94
N ASN A 450 -6.57 -10.96 -14.37
CA ASN A 450 -6.87 -9.84 -13.49
C ASN A 450 -7.35 -8.59 -14.26
N GLY A 451 -7.20 -8.55 -15.59
CA GLY A 451 -7.50 -7.39 -16.46
C GLY A 451 -8.85 -7.37 -17.19
N THR A 452 -9.70 -8.39 -17.05
CA THR A 452 -10.99 -8.51 -17.80
C THR A 452 -12.11 -7.52 -17.42
N GLY A 453 -11.80 -6.36 -16.81
CA GLY A 453 -12.81 -5.36 -16.45
C GLY A 453 -13.73 -5.69 -15.27
N LYS A 454 -13.41 -6.68 -14.41
CA LYS A 454 -14.23 -7.07 -13.26
C LYS A 454 -14.52 -5.91 -12.31
N THR A 455 -13.47 -5.20 -11.87
CA THR A 455 -13.59 -4.04 -11.00
C THR A 455 -14.34 -2.91 -11.69
N THR A 456 -14.09 -2.69 -12.98
CA THR A 456 -14.79 -1.72 -13.81
C THR A 456 -16.29 -1.99 -13.87
N LEU A 457 -16.71 -3.25 -14.02
CA LEU A 457 -18.11 -3.66 -13.99
C LEU A 457 -18.76 -3.32 -12.65
N VAL A 458 -18.11 -3.68 -11.54
CA VAL A 458 -18.63 -3.44 -10.18
C VAL A 458 -18.70 -1.94 -9.87
N MET A 459 -17.68 -1.17 -10.25
CA MET A 459 -17.60 0.26 -9.97
C MET A 459 -18.38 1.14 -10.96
N SER A 460 -18.90 0.56 -12.06
CA SER A 460 -19.72 1.28 -13.05
C SER A 460 -20.96 1.93 -12.42
N ALA A 461 -21.61 1.24 -11.48
CA ALA A 461 -22.77 1.77 -10.76
C ALA A 461 -22.39 2.98 -9.90
N LEU A 462 -21.23 2.95 -9.24
CA LEU A 462 -20.72 4.09 -8.48
C LEU A 462 -20.45 5.29 -9.41
N TRP A 463 -19.86 5.06 -10.58
CA TRP A 463 -19.59 6.10 -11.56
C TRP A 463 -20.88 6.70 -12.12
N ALA A 464 -21.86 5.88 -12.48
CA ALA A 464 -23.16 6.36 -12.94
C ALA A 464 -23.80 7.30 -11.92
N MET A 465 -23.74 6.95 -10.63
CA MET A 465 -24.37 7.71 -9.55
C MET A 465 -23.56 8.95 -9.13
N THR A 466 -22.23 8.87 -9.09
CA THR A 466 -21.38 9.89 -8.43
C THR A 466 -20.40 10.60 -9.36
N GLY A 467 -20.13 10.03 -10.53
CA GLY A 467 -19.14 10.51 -11.50
C GLY A 467 -17.74 10.04 -11.15
N ARG A 468 -17.61 9.14 -10.17
CA ARG A 468 -16.34 8.66 -9.63
C ARG A 468 -16.31 7.13 -9.65
N THR A 469 -15.15 6.56 -9.89
CA THR A 469 -14.92 5.11 -9.87
C THR A 469 -14.17 4.63 -8.63
N ASP A 470 -13.74 5.53 -7.75
CA ASP A 470 -13.07 5.20 -6.49
C ASP A 470 -13.96 5.59 -5.28
N ALA A 471 -14.12 4.65 -4.35
CA ALA A 471 -14.80 4.84 -3.08
C ALA A 471 -13.81 4.52 -1.95
N ARG A 472 -12.85 5.42 -1.70
CA ARG A 472 -11.98 5.28 -0.52
C ARG A 472 -12.74 5.64 0.76
N PRO A 473 -12.60 4.85 1.85
CA PRO A 473 -13.27 5.12 3.13
C PRO A 473 -12.85 6.44 3.80
N ASP A 474 -11.72 7.02 3.42
CA ASP A 474 -11.09 8.18 4.06
C ASP A 474 -11.44 9.53 3.38
N GLY A 475 -12.20 9.50 2.27
CA GLY A 475 -12.54 10.70 1.52
C GLY A 475 -11.35 11.39 0.85
N SER A 476 -10.17 10.75 0.83
CA SER A 476 -8.99 11.29 0.16
C SER A 476 -9.19 11.25 -1.36
N VAL A 477 -9.03 12.42 -1.97
CA VAL A 477 -9.13 12.60 -3.42
C VAL A 477 -7.71 12.55 -3.96
N GLU A 478 -7.35 11.52 -4.73
CA GLU A 478 -6.29 11.71 -5.71
C GLU A 478 -6.81 12.75 -6.72
N ARG A 479 -6.35 14.00 -6.60
CA ARG A 479 -6.62 15.02 -7.59
C ARG A 479 -6.03 14.54 -8.91
N GLY A 480 -6.89 14.20 -9.86
CA GLY A 480 -6.50 14.18 -11.27
C GLY A 480 -6.26 12.82 -11.92
N VAL A 481 -7.01 11.78 -11.56
CA VAL A 481 -7.19 10.66 -12.50
C VAL A 481 -8.66 10.58 -12.88
N SER A 482 -9.09 11.46 -13.78
CA SER A 482 -10.19 11.13 -14.69
C SER A 482 -9.68 9.98 -15.55
N LEU A 483 -9.73 8.75 -15.02
CA LEU A 483 -9.48 7.57 -15.82
C LEU A 483 -10.38 7.69 -17.05
N GLU A 484 -9.78 7.53 -18.21
CA GLU A 484 -10.50 7.49 -19.46
C GLU A 484 -11.41 6.25 -19.40
N MET A 485 -12.69 6.47 -19.10
CA MET A 485 -13.68 5.40 -18.90
C MET A 485 -14.42 5.05 -20.18
N ILE A 486 -14.01 5.62 -21.31
CA ILE A 486 -14.54 5.31 -22.63
C ILE A 486 -13.67 4.21 -23.22
N HIS A 487 -14.29 3.14 -23.67
CA HIS A 487 -13.60 2.04 -24.35
C HIS A 487 -12.86 2.58 -25.59
N ASP A 488 -11.67 2.07 -25.87
CA ASP A 488 -10.79 2.64 -26.89
C ASP A 488 -11.42 2.68 -28.29
N ASP A 489 -12.16 1.63 -28.66
CA ASP A 489 -12.89 1.52 -29.93
C ASP A 489 -14.19 2.34 -30.06
N THR A 490 -14.49 3.24 -29.13
CA THR A 490 -15.66 4.13 -29.21
C THR A 490 -15.33 5.54 -28.74
N ASN A 491 -16.12 6.50 -29.19
CA ASN A 491 -16.04 7.88 -28.73
C ASN A 491 -17.07 8.21 -27.66
N GLU A 492 -17.95 7.27 -27.32
CA GLU A 492 -19.00 7.48 -26.32
C GLU A 492 -19.16 6.26 -25.42
N CYS A 493 -19.48 6.52 -24.15
CA CYS A 493 -19.88 5.51 -23.19
C CYS A 493 -21.19 5.88 -22.49
N GLU A 494 -21.91 4.86 -22.06
CA GLU A 494 -23.17 4.98 -21.33
C GLU A 494 -23.20 3.95 -20.21
N VAL A 495 -23.60 4.39 -19.01
CA VAL A 495 -23.90 3.51 -17.88
C VAL A 495 -25.26 3.87 -17.30
N THR A 496 -26.14 2.88 -17.24
CA THR A 496 -27.51 2.96 -16.77
C THR A 496 -27.70 2.08 -15.54
N VAL A 497 -28.06 2.66 -14.40
CA VAL A 497 -28.38 1.95 -13.16
C VAL A 497 -29.89 1.95 -12.95
N LYS A 498 -30.45 0.77 -12.64
CA LYS A 498 -31.84 0.61 -12.19
C LYS A 498 -31.88 0.30 -10.71
N LEU A 499 -32.75 0.99 -9.99
CA LEU A 499 -32.92 0.84 -8.55
C LEU A 499 -34.35 1.20 -8.13
N LYS A 500 -34.72 0.80 -6.92
CA LYS A 500 -35.98 1.12 -6.27
C LYS A 500 -35.69 1.77 -4.92
N ILE A 501 -36.34 2.89 -4.63
CA ILE A 501 -36.23 3.58 -3.34
C ILE A 501 -37.53 3.41 -2.55
N ARG A 502 -37.43 3.16 -1.25
CA ARG A 502 -38.56 3.09 -0.31
C ARG A 502 -38.32 4.02 0.87
N GLY A 503 -39.40 4.53 1.48
CA GLY A 503 -39.33 5.33 2.69
C GLY A 503 -40.20 6.58 2.67
N ASP A 504 -41.02 6.77 3.71
CA ASP A 504 -42.03 7.82 3.79
C ASP A 504 -41.44 9.23 3.65
N ARG A 505 -40.24 9.44 4.20
CA ARG A 505 -39.54 10.73 4.13
C ARG A 505 -39.01 11.06 2.73
N VAL A 506 -38.51 10.08 1.97
CA VAL A 506 -38.08 10.31 0.59
C VAL A 506 -39.29 10.45 -0.32
N MET A 507 -40.33 9.64 -0.11
CA MET A 507 -41.54 9.72 -0.92
C MET A 507 -42.27 11.07 -0.74
N SER A 508 -42.32 11.61 0.48
CA SER A 508 -42.90 12.93 0.73
C SER A 508 -42.10 14.08 0.09
N GLU A 509 -40.77 14.04 0.15
CA GLU A 509 -39.93 15.04 -0.53
C GLU A 509 -39.98 14.92 -2.06
N VAL A 510 -39.96 13.70 -2.58
CA VAL A 510 -40.16 13.42 -4.02
C VAL A 510 -41.48 14.00 -4.50
N LEU A 511 -42.58 13.75 -3.77
CA LEU A 511 -43.88 14.31 -4.12
C LEU A 511 -43.85 15.84 -4.14
N LYS A 512 -43.28 16.50 -3.11
CA LYS A 512 -43.14 17.97 -3.07
C LYS A 512 -42.36 18.51 -4.28
N MET A 513 -41.42 17.75 -4.81
CA MET A 513 -40.58 18.14 -5.95
C MET A 513 -41.20 17.86 -7.33
N MET A 514 -42.29 17.08 -7.40
CA MET A 514 -42.99 16.70 -8.64
C MET A 514 -44.19 17.60 -8.95
N SER A 515 -44.39 17.93 -10.23
CA SER A 515 -45.59 18.59 -10.75
C SER A 515 -46.83 17.67 -10.67
N LYS A 516 -48.04 18.24 -10.75
CA LYS A 516 -49.29 17.46 -10.76
C LYS A 516 -49.34 16.44 -11.91
N GLU A 517 -48.82 16.81 -13.07
CA GLU A 517 -48.76 15.96 -14.27
C GLU A 517 -47.76 14.81 -14.09
N GLU A 518 -46.58 15.08 -13.51
CA GLU A 518 -45.57 14.05 -13.21
C GLU A 518 -46.08 13.01 -12.19
N ARG A 519 -46.89 13.45 -11.22
CA ARG A 519 -47.53 12.54 -10.24
C ARG A 519 -48.54 11.59 -10.89
N GLN A 520 -49.34 12.08 -11.85
CA GLN A 520 -50.28 11.23 -12.61
C GLN A 520 -49.56 10.21 -13.52
N LEU A 521 -48.51 10.64 -14.23
CA LEU A 521 -47.71 9.79 -15.12
C LEU A 521 -46.94 8.68 -14.38
N SER A 522 -46.49 8.96 -13.14
CA SER A 522 -45.71 8.00 -12.33
C SER A 522 -46.56 6.89 -11.68
N LYS A 523 -47.90 6.91 -11.84
CA LYS A 523 -48.85 5.99 -11.17
C LYS A 523 -48.72 5.97 -9.64
N LEU A 524 -48.17 7.03 -9.02
CA LEU A 524 -48.12 7.20 -7.56
C LEU A 524 -49.51 7.65 -7.08
N ASN A 525 -50.41 6.70 -6.83
CA ASN A 525 -51.71 7.01 -6.23
C ASN A 525 -51.52 7.30 -4.73
N VAL A 526 -51.99 8.47 -4.29
CA VAL A 526 -52.20 8.78 -2.87
C VAL A 526 -53.55 8.18 -2.52
N SER A 527 -53.61 7.26 -1.54
CA SER A 527 -54.89 6.84 -0.98
C SER A 527 -55.43 7.95 -0.06
N ASP A 528 -56.76 8.06 0.10
CA ASP A 528 -57.42 9.07 0.96
C ASP A 528 -57.03 8.98 2.45
N ASN A 529 -56.25 7.96 2.84
CA ASN A 529 -55.65 7.82 4.17
C ASN A 529 -54.16 8.24 4.24
N GLY A 530 -53.61 8.87 3.19
CA GLY A 530 -52.25 9.42 3.19
C GLY A 530 -51.12 8.40 3.04
N SER A 531 -51.40 7.13 2.73
CA SER A 531 -50.34 6.16 2.40
C SER A 531 -49.96 6.24 0.92
N ILE A 532 -48.71 6.60 0.67
CA ILE A 532 -48.09 6.71 -0.65
C ILE A 532 -47.62 5.30 -1.06
N LYS A 533 -47.69 4.92 -2.34
CA LYS A 533 -47.06 3.69 -2.86
C LYS A 533 -45.66 3.50 -2.24
N GLU A 534 -45.45 2.37 -1.58
CA GLU A 534 -44.29 2.08 -0.71
C GLU A 534 -42.91 2.14 -1.40
N SER A 535 -42.85 2.27 -2.73
CA SER A 535 -41.58 2.29 -3.47
C SER A 535 -41.63 3.03 -4.81
N LEU A 536 -40.54 3.69 -5.17
CA LEU A 536 -40.31 4.38 -6.44
C LEU A 536 -39.23 3.67 -7.26
N ASN A 537 -39.57 3.23 -8.47
CA ASN A 537 -38.60 2.68 -9.42
C ASN A 537 -37.89 3.83 -10.14
N LEU A 538 -36.57 3.77 -10.21
CA LEU A 538 -35.70 4.77 -10.80
C LEU A 538 -34.71 4.15 -11.77
N GLN A 539 -34.40 4.93 -12.81
CA GLN A 539 -33.34 4.64 -13.75
C GLN A 539 -32.43 5.87 -13.85
N VAL A 540 -31.13 5.67 -13.67
CA VAL A 540 -30.10 6.71 -13.70
C VAL A 540 -29.13 6.38 -14.82
N THR A 541 -29.08 7.23 -15.84
CA THR A 541 -28.18 7.06 -16.97
C THR A 541 -27.14 8.18 -16.96
N ARG A 542 -25.86 7.80 -17.07
CA ARG A 542 -24.74 8.71 -17.26
C ARG A 542 -24.01 8.38 -18.54
N THR A 543 -23.73 9.40 -19.34
CA THR A 543 -22.97 9.29 -20.58
C THR A 543 -21.70 10.13 -20.52
N SER A 544 -20.70 9.76 -21.33
CA SER A 544 -19.49 10.55 -21.57
C SER A 544 -19.05 10.40 -23.03
N SER A 545 -18.51 11.45 -23.64
CA SER A 545 -18.04 11.43 -25.03
C SER A 545 -16.67 12.10 -25.24
N ARG A 546 -15.92 11.62 -26.24
CA ARG A 546 -14.65 12.21 -26.72
C ARG A 546 -14.98 13.28 -27.80
N PRO A 547 -14.31 14.45 -27.82
CA PRO A 547 -14.52 15.45 -28.88
C PRO A 547 -14.04 14.95 -30.25
N ILE A 548 -14.75 15.28 -31.32
CA ILE A 548 -14.49 14.80 -32.70
C ILE A 548 -13.35 15.58 -33.40
N THR A 549 -12.88 16.71 -32.87
CA THR A 549 -11.83 17.54 -33.51
C THR A 549 -10.46 17.42 -32.86
N SER A 550 -9.47 17.02 -33.67
CA SER A 550 -8.08 16.90 -33.29
C SER A 550 -7.42 18.27 -33.08
N SER A 551 -7.30 18.70 -31.82
CA SER A 551 -6.06 19.24 -31.24
C SER A 551 -6.38 19.75 -29.83
N LYS A 552 -5.74 19.15 -28.83
CA LYS A 552 -5.98 19.31 -27.38
C LYS A 552 -7.30 18.67 -26.93
N SER A 553 -7.18 17.45 -26.39
CA SER A 553 -8.24 16.72 -25.69
C SER A 553 -8.80 17.56 -24.54
N ARG A 554 -9.88 18.31 -24.80
CA ARG A 554 -10.73 18.91 -23.77
C ARG A 554 -12.02 18.11 -23.69
N TYR A 555 -12.15 17.33 -22.64
CA TYR A 555 -13.35 16.54 -22.36
C TYR A 555 -14.55 17.49 -22.17
N VAL A 556 -15.62 17.28 -22.92
CA VAL A 556 -16.89 17.96 -22.69
C VAL A 556 -17.80 16.97 -21.99
N LEU A 557 -18.02 17.19 -20.69
CA LEU A 557 -19.06 16.46 -19.95
C LEU A 557 -20.42 17.01 -20.39
N ILE A 558 -21.09 16.33 -21.32
CA ILE A 558 -22.46 16.68 -21.73
C ILE A 558 -23.42 15.94 -20.81
N TYR A 559 -24.06 16.67 -19.89
CA TYR A 559 -25.20 16.16 -19.13
C TYR A 559 -26.42 16.07 -20.06
N SER A 560 -26.75 14.89 -20.57
CA SER A 560 -28.05 14.66 -21.21
C SER A 560 -29.05 14.20 -20.16
N THR A 561 -29.90 15.12 -19.68
CA THR A 561 -30.89 14.84 -18.64
C THR A 561 -32.27 14.53 -19.21
N LYS A 562 -32.80 13.36 -18.84
CA LYS A 562 -34.11 13.24 -18.17
C LYS A 562 -33.91 12.23 -17.01
N PRO A 563 -34.38 12.46 -15.77
CA PRO A 563 -35.41 13.41 -15.31
C PRO A 563 -34.94 14.38 -14.18
N VAL A 564 -35.54 15.57 -14.18
CA VAL A 564 -35.33 16.73 -13.27
C VAL A 564 -35.38 16.38 -11.76
N LEU A 565 -35.98 15.26 -11.40
CA LEU A 565 -36.21 14.80 -10.03
C LEU A 565 -34.93 14.29 -9.34
N MET A 566 -34.02 13.63 -10.07
CA MET A 566 -32.84 12.98 -9.49
C MET A 566 -31.78 14.00 -9.01
N ASN A 567 -31.57 15.08 -9.76
CA ASN A 567 -30.65 16.15 -9.35
C ASN A 567 -31.10 16.80 -8.04
N LYS A 568 -32.43 16.95 -7.84
CA LYS A 568 -32.98 17.50 -6.60
C LYS A 568 -32.88 16.51 -5.42
N ILE A 569 -33.08 15.20 -5.66
CA ILE A 569 -32.91 14.16 -4.62
C ILE A 569 -31.44 14.01 -4.20
N CYS A 570 -30.49 13.97 -5.14
CA CYS A 570 -29.05 13.84 -4.83
C CYS A 570 -28.47 15.09 -4.13
N LEU A 571 -29.02 16.28 -4.39
CA LEU A 571 -28.67 17.51 -3.68
C LEU A 571 -29.29 17.59 -2.27
N ALA A 572 -30.50 17.05 -2.08
CA ALA A 572 -31.21 17.04 -0.79
C ALA A 572 -30.75 15.91 0.14
N PHE A 573 -30.30 14.79 -0.42
CA PHE A 573 -29.85 13.61 0.32
C PHE A 573 -28.51 13.13 -0.26
N PRO A 574 -27.36 13.57 0.30
CA PRO A 574 -26.09 12.99 -0.09
C PRO A 574 -26.09 11.51 0.27
N VAL A 575 -26.17 10.63 -0.74
CA VAL A 575 -26.10 9.18 -0.55
C VAL A 575 -24.72 8.87 0.02
N GLN A 576 -24.64 8.65 1.34
CA GLN A 576 -23.52 7.90 1.89
C GLN A 576 -23.61 6.48 1.32
N CYS A 577 -22.65 6.13 0.48
CA CYS A 577 -22.52 4.78 -0.04
C CYS A 577 -22.50 3.80 1.14
N PRO A 578 -23.29 2.72 1.11
CA PRO A 578 -23.29 1.76 2.20
C PRO A 578 -21.90 1.15 2.35
N ARG A 579 -21.45 1.00 3.60
CA ARG A 579 -20.20 0.36 4.04
C ARG A 579 -20.06 -1.12 3.60
N SER A 580 -20.82 -1.59 2.62
CA SER A 580 -20.92 -3.01 2.22
C SER A 580 -20.54 -3.29 0.77
N MET A 581 -20.00 -2.32 0.03
CA MET A 581 -19.24 -2.59 -1.20
C MET A 581 -17.74 -2.60 -0.87
N TYR A 582 -17.30 -3.65 -0.18
CA TYR A 582 -15.90 -4.02 -0.13
C TYR A 582 -15.76 -5.28 -0.98
N VAL A 583 -14.93 -5.21 -2.03
CA VAL A 583 -14.47 -6.38 -2.80
C VAL A 583 -13.35 -7.06 -2.03
#